data_AF-A0A2X1KJA5-F1
#
_entry.id   AF-A0A2X1KJA5-F1
#
_cell.length_a   1.000
_cell.length_b   1.000
_cell.length_c   1.000
_cell.angle_alpha   90.00
_cell.angle_beta   90.00
_cell.angle_gamma   90.00
#
_symmetry.space_group_name_H-M   'P 1'
#
loop_
_entity.id
_entity.type
_entity.pdbx_description
1 polymer ?
#
loop_
_entity_poly.entity_id
_entity_poly.type
_entity_poly.pdbx_seq_one_letter_code
_entity_poly.pdbx_strand_id
1 'polypeptide(L)' 'MLDRLVCKGWVERLPNPNDKRGVLVKLTTGGAAICEQCHQLVGQDLHQELTKNLTADEVATLEYLLKKVLP' A
#
# COMPACT_ATOMS: atom_id res chain seq x y z
N MET A 1 -10.70 -2.38 -10.30
CA MET A 1 -9.62 -1.53 -9.73
C MET A 1 -8.33 -1.68 -10.50
N LEU A 2 -7.88 -2.92 -10.73
CA LEU A 2 -6.60 -3.23 -11.38
C LEU A 2 -6.50 -2.68 -12.82
N ASP A 3 -7.58 -2.73 -13.61
CA ASP A 3 -7.60 -2.19 -14.97
C ASP A 3 -7.28 -0.69 -15.01
N ARG A 4 -7.74 0.08 -14.01
CA ARG A 4 -7.44 1.51 -13.92
C ARG A 4 -5.96 1.79 -13.65
N LEU A 5 -5.31 0.94 -12.84
CA LEU A 5 -3.88 1.04 -12.55
C LEU A 5 -3.03 0.66 -13.77
N VAL A 6 -3.51 -0.31 -14.56
CA VAL A 6 -2.90 -0.69 -15.85
C VAL A 6 -3.05 0.42 -16.87
N CYS A 7 -4.25 1.01 -17.02
CA CYS A 7 -4.48 2.15 -17.93
C CYS A 7 -3.62 3.37 -17.59
N LYS A 8 -3.34 3.60 -16.30
CA LYS A 8 -2.42 4.66 -15.86
C LYS A 8 -0.95 4.33 -16.04
N GLY A 9 -0.62 3.10 -16.48
CA GLY A 9 0.75 2.65 -16.68
C GLY A 9 1.51 2.47 -15.36
N TRP A 10 0.82 2.26 -14.24
CA TRP A 10 1.47 2.07 -12.93
C TRP A 10 1.75 0.61 -12.63
N VAL A 11 0.95 -0.29 -13.21
CA VAL A 11 1.03 -1.74 -13.00
C VAL A 11 0.94 -2.45 -14.34
N GLU A 12 1.69 -3.54 -14.49
CA GLU A 12 1.66 -4.43 -15.65
C GLU A 12 1.16 -5.84 -15.28
N ARG A 13 0.56 -6.53 -16.25
CA ARG A 13 0.13 -7.93 -16.12
C ARG A 13 1.08 -8.83 -16.90
N LEU A 14 1.56 -9.88 -16.25
CA LEU A 14 2.44 -10.88 -16.82
C LEU A 14 1.73 -12.25 -16.78
N PRO A 15 1.95 -13.13 -17.77
CA PRO A 15 1.43 -14.49 -17.69
C PRO A 15 2.06 -15.22 -16.49
N ASN A 16 1.26 -15.99 -15.76
CA ASN A 16 1.80 -16.82 -14.70
C ASN A 16 2.43 -18.10 -15.30
N PRO A 17 3.75 -18.34 -15.13
CA PRO A 17 4.41 -19.51 -15.69
C PRO A 17 3.93 -20.83 -15.06
N ASN A 18 3.34 -20.78 -13.86
CA ASN A 18 2.94 -21.96 -13.10
C ASN A 18 1.44 -22.29 -13.23
N ASP A 19 0.63 -21.36 -13.75
CA ASP A 19 -0.81 -21.56 -13.95
C ASP A 19 -1.32 -20.67 -15.09
N LYS A 20 -1.75 -21.29 -16.19
CA LYS A 20 -2.26 -20.58 -17.38
C LYS A 20 -3.58 -19.83 -17.14
N ARG A 21 -4.26 -20.08 -16.03
CA ARG A 21 -5.50 -19.38 -15.64
C ARG A 21 -5.22 -18.10 -14.86
N GLY A 22 -4.00 -17.95 -14.33
CA GLY A 22 -3.60 -16.82 -13.50
C GLY A 22 -2.79 -15.76 -14.24
N VAL A 23 -2.77 -14.55 -13.68
CA VAL A 23 -1.90 -13.45 -14.11
C VAL A 23 -1.10 -12.94 -12.92
N LEU A 24 0.17 -12.63 -13.16
CA LEU A 24 1.03 -11.94 -12.21
C LEU A 24 0.87 -10.44 -12.40
N VAL A 25 0.86 -9.71 -11.30
CA VAL A 25 0.68 -8.27 -11.27
C VAL A 25 1.96 -7.66 -10.71
N LYS A 26 2.57 -6.76 -11.47
CA LYS A 26 3.87 -6.17 -11.11
C LYS A 26 3.82 -4.65 -11.23
N LEU A 27 4.46 -3.95 -10.29
CA LEU A 27 4.67 -2.51 -10.39
C LEU A 27 5.61 -2.19 -11.56
N THR A 28 5.20 -1.23 -12.37
CA THR A 28 6.08 -0.63 -13.39
C THR A 28 7.04 0.37 -12.72
N THR A 29 8.05 0.82 -13.46
CA THR A 29 8.94 1.90 -13.01
C THR A 29 8.17 3.18 -12.64
N GLY A 30 7.15 3.54 -13.44
CA GLY A 30 6.30 4.70 -13.16
C GLY A 30 5.43 4.52 -11.92
N GLY A 31 4.92 3.32 -11.69
CA GLY A 31 4.19 2.98 -10.46
C GLY A 31 5.07 3.04 -9.22
N ALA A 32 6.30 2.51 -9.30
CA ALA A 32 7.26 2.56 -8.21
C ALA A 32 7.66 4.00 -7.86
N ALA A 33 7.91 4.84 -8.87
CA ALA A 33 8.22 6.26 -8.67
C ALA A 33 7.09 7.01 -7.95
N ILE A 34 5.83 6.70 -8.27
CA ILE A 34 4.68 7.31 -7.58
C ILE A 34 4.55 6.80 -6.16
N CYS A 35 4.78 5.51 -5.89
CA CYS A 35 4.81 4.99 -4.53
C CYS A 35 5.84 5.73 -3.67
N GLU A 36 7.04 5.98 -4.21
CA GLU A 36 8.08 6.74 -3.52
C GLU A 36 7.65 8.20 -3.26
N GLN A 37 7.10 8.88 -4.27
CA GLN A 37 6.59 10.24 -4.10
C GLN A 37 5.48 10.32 -3.05
N CYS A 38 4.55 9.37 -3.04
CA CYS A 38 3.50 9.31 -2.03
C CYS A 38 4.07 9.04 -0.64
N HIS A 39 5.06 8.16 -0.52
CA HIS A 39 5.71 7.89 0.76
C HIS A 39 6.38 9.14 1.33
N GLN A 40 7.08 9.91 0.48
CA GLN A 40 7.71 11.17 0.89
C GLN A 40 6.69 12.25 1.24
N LEU A 41 5.61 12.38 0.47
CA LEU A 41 4.62 13.44 0.66
C LEU A 41 3.69 13.21 1.86
N VAL A 42 3.34 11.94 2.13
CA VAL A 42 2.30 11.59 3.10
C VAL A 42 2.89 10.98 4.38
N GLY A 43 4.09 10.42 4.31
CA GLY A 43 4.59 9.40 5.24
C GLY A 43 4.55 9.77 6.71
N GLN A 44 5.04 10.96 7.09
CA GLN A 44 5.08 11.34 8.50
C GLN A 44 3.93 12.26 8.90
N ASP A 45 3.59 13.24 8.06
CA ASP A 45 2.63 14.28 8.41
C ASP A 45 1.22 13.72 8.62
N LEU A 46 0.76 12.81 7.75
CA LEU A 46 -0.56 12.22 7.90
C LEU A 46 -0.66 11.31 9.14
N HIS A 47 0.40 10.53 9.41
CA HIS A 47 0.43 9.65 10.56
C HIS A 47 0.42 10.46 11.86
N GLN A 48 1.21 11.53 11.93
CA GLN A 48 1.24 12.45 13.05
C GLN A 48 -0.10 13.17 13.23
N GLU A 49 -0.74 13.62 12.15
CA GLU A 49 -2.05 14.28 12.25
C GLU A 49 -3.14 13.33 12.75
N LEU A 50 -3.15 12.09 12.26
CA LEU A 50 -4.14 11.08 12.64
C LEU A 50 -3.98 10.64 14.11
N THR A 51 -2.73 10.59 14.59
CA THR A 51 -2.39 10.15 15.95
C THR A 51 -2.09 11.30 16.91
N LYS A 52 -2.33 12.55 16.53
CA LYS A 52 -1.94 13.76 17.30
C LYS A 52 -2.46 13.83 18.74
N ASN A 53 -3.57 13.14 19.02
CA ASN A 53 -4.19 13.11 20.34
C ASN A 53 -3.78 11.88 21.18
N LEU A 54 -2.94 11.02 20.63
CA LEU A 54 -2.47 9.80 21.27
C LEU A 54 -0.97 9.90 21.52
N THR A 55 -0.54 9.36 22.64
CA THR A 55 0.87 9.09 22.90
C THR A 55 1.37 7.91 22.07
N ALA A 56 2.70 7.77 21.92
CA ALA A 56 3.29 6.66 21.19
C ALA A 56 2.85 5.28 21.75
N ASP A 57 2.73 5.16 23.07
CA ASP A 57 2.29 3.94 23.74
C ASP A 57 0.80 3.62 23.45
N GLU A 58 -0.04 4.65 23.38
CA GLU A 58 -1.45 4.50 23.02
C GLU A 58 -1.61 4.08 21.55
N VAL A 59 -0.80 4.64 20.64
CA VAL A 59 -0.78 4.22 19.22
C VAL A 59 -0.35 2.76 19.10
N ALA A 60 0.71 2.35 19.80
CA ALA A 60 1.17 0.96 19.80
C ALA A 60 0.12 -0.01 20.38
N THR A 61 -0.58 0.41 21.43
CA THR A 61 -1.67 -0.36 22.03
C THR A 61 -2.84 -0.51 21.06
N LEU A 62 -3.22 0.58 20.38
CA LEU A 62 -4.27 0.58 19.37
C LEU A 62 -3.90 -0.36 18.20
N GLU A 63 -2.67 -0.30 17.70
CA GLU A 63 -2.18 -1.19 16.65
C GLU A 63 -2.27 -2.66 17.06
N TYR A 64 -1.83 -2.99 18.28
CA TYR A 64 -1.90 -4.35 18.84
C TYR A 64 -3.35 -4.86 18.89
N LEU A 65 -4.28 -4.06 19.40
CA LEU A 65 -5.69 -4.44 19.51
C LEU A 65 -6.34 -4.60 18.13
N LEU A 66 -6.07 -3.70 17.18
CA LEU A 66 -6.58 -3.81 15.81
C LEU A 66 -6.07 -5.09 15.12
N LYS A 67 -4.79 -5.43 15.29
CA LYS A 67 -4.22 -6.69 14.79
C LYS A 67 -4.89 -7.92 15.40
N LYS A 68 -5.28 -7.86 16.67
CA LYS A 68 -5.96 -8.97 17.38
C LYS A 68 -7.41 -9.19 16.92
N VAL A 69 -8.05 -8.16 16.36
CA VAL A 69 -9.45 -8.22 15.87
C VAL A 69 -9.54 -8.74 14.43
N LEU A 70 -8.47 -8.61 13.65
CA LEU A 70 -8.42 -9.15 12.28
C LEU A 70 -8.46 -10.69 12.32
N PRO A 71 -9.42 -11.33 11.63
CA PRO A 71 -9.56 -12.78 11.58
C PRO A 71 -8.49 -13.47 10.72
#